data_AF-A0A399YLH2-F1
#
_entry.id   AF-A0A399YLH2-F1
#
_cell.length_a   1.000
_cell.length_b   1.000
_cell.length_c   1.000
_cell.angle_alpha   90.00
_cell.angle_beta   90.00
_cell.angle_gamma   90.00
#
_symmetry.space_group_name_H-M   'P 1'
#
loop_
_entity.id
_entity.type
_entity.pdbx_description
1 polymer ?
#
loop_
_entity_poly.entity_id
_entity_poly.type
_entity_poly.pdbx_seq_one_letter_code
_entity_poly.pdbx_strand_id
1 'polypeptide(L)'
;MARRRRLDYRWLPIIAAPLAWYLIVLWYTGILDARGAANRSLRLMHWLGMSVSVGGALWLVLLILFGGSLPPFTQVVTFGREAYTDMPGTPLFVVLYALYNIVCIGLSVHALRHPVPSARWLGDVARKRAQPWLTGAALVLLVVSFLVSIFIVYIFFYFETRAPLDETALRNYFAWFDVLIGGLIAAAALLIGKATVSYEIFTGQALPRRGFLRHWRRAVILAAGYSVLLAATLTLALNLVYALLLAALVSVIFYALVAARAFGERERAVEELRPFLQAERAAPGETRAAFDWLCAQALNVRVAYLCPRVPFAAALSFPAARRAPCAQANALELTPKLRTPALPLDPEKFGGAQWALPLTDERGALGVLLLGERADDSLYTQEEMEIARAAGERIVQAQASAELTRRLMALQRSHLATTQVVDRRARRELHGRGAAN
;
A
#
# COMPACT_ATOMS: atom_id res chain seq x y z
N MET A 1 -17.82 -29.44 47.08
CA MET A 1 -18.78 -29.07 46.01
C MET A 1 -18.08 -28.15 45.02
N ALA A 2 -17.64 -28.72 43.89
CA ALA A 2 -16.90 -28.02 42.84
C ALA A 2 -17.86 -27.15 42.01
N ARG A 3 -17.92 -25.85 42.33
CA ARG A 3 -18.57 -24.83 41.48
C ARG A 3 -17.79 -24.81 40.16
N ARG A 4 -18.36 -25.35 39.08
CA ARG A 4 -17.80 -25.23 37.71
C ARG A 4 -17.49 -23.76 37.46
N ARG A 5 -16.20 -23.37 37.50
CA ARG A 5 -15.72 -22.07 37.02
C ARG A 5 -16.10 -22.02 35.54
N ARG A 6 -17.17 -21.31 35.18
CA ARG A 6 -17.43 -21.00 33.77
C ARG A 6 -16.27 -20.11 33.33
N LEU A 7 -15.44 -20.61 32.42
CA LEU A 7 -14.40 -19.79 31.81
C LEU A 7 -15.08 -18.67 31.02
N ASP A 8 -14.94 -17.43 31.49
CA ASP A 8 -15.33 -16.25 30.72
C ASP A 8 -14.21 -15.95 29.70
N TYR A 9 -14.20 -16.72 28.61
CA TYR A 9 -13.30 -16.51 27.45
C TYR A 9 -13.40 -15.10 26.84
N ARG A 10 -14.40 -14.30 27.26
CA ARG A 10 -14.68 -12.93 26.82
C ARG A 10 -13.56 -11.93 27.16
N TRP A 11 -12.69 -12.25 28.11
CA TRP A 11 -11.54 -11.39 28.48
C TRP A 11 -10.31 -11.59 27.58
N LEU A 12 -10.22 -12.69 26.83
CA LEU A 12 -9.06 -12.99 25.99
C LEU A 12 -8.78 -11.93 24.90
N PRO A 13 -9.79 -11.39 24.18
CA PRO A 13 -9.55 -10.34 23.19
C PRO A 13 -8.91 -9.07 23.77
N ILE A 14 -9.24 -8.72 25.01
CA ILE A 14 -8.74 -7.53 25.71
C ILE A 14 -7.24 -7.69 26.03
N ILE A 15 -6.81 -8.91 26.38
CA ILE A 15 -5.40 -9.23 26.64
C ILE A 15 -4.62 -9.36 25.31
N ALA A 16 -5.25 -9.94 24.29
CA ALA A 16 -4.61 -10.20 23.00
C ALA A 16 -4.39 -8.93 22.15
N ALA A 17 -5.27 -7.93 22.23
CA ALA A 17 -5.22 -6.76 21.36
C ALA A 17 -3.91 -5.94 21.44
N PRO A 18 -3.37 -5.59 22.63
CA PRO A 18 -2.08 -4.88 22.72
C PRO A 18 -0.90 -5.69 22.17
N LEU A 19 -0.91 -7.02 22.38
CA LEU A 19 0.11 -7.92 21.85
C LEU A 19 0.04 -8.02 20.32
N ALA A 20 -1.17 -8.16 19.77
CA ALA A 20 -1.39 -8.21 18.33
C ALA A 20 -0.89 -6.92 17.66
N TRP A 21 -1.19 -5.76 18.25
CA TRP A 21 -0.66 -4.48 17.77
C TRP A 21 0.87 -4.44 17.77
N TYR A 22 1.51 -4.86 18.87
CA TYR A 22 2.96 -4.92 18.96
C TYR A 22 3.59 -5.85 17.91
N LEU A 23 3.00 -7.04 17.69
CA LEU A 23 3.46 -7.98 16.67
C LEU A 23 3.33 -7.42 15.25
N ILE A 24 2.22 -6.76 14.92
CA ILE A 24 2.01 -6.12 13.62
C ILE A 24 3.07 -5.04 13.37
N VAL A 25 3.37 -4.23 14.38
CA VAL A 25 4.40 -3.18 14.29
C VAL A 25 5.81 -3.78 14.13
N LEU A 26 6.10 -4.87 14.84
CA LEU A 26 7.39 -5.56 14.75
C LEU A 26 7.61 -6.21 13.37
N TRP A 27 6.54 -6.76 12.80
CA TRP A 27 6.53 -7.26 11.43
C TRP A 27 6.70 -6.12 10.42
N TYR A 28 5.94 -5.03 10.59
CA TYR A 28 6.03 -3.84 9.73
C TYR A 28 7.44 -3.27 9.65
N THR A 29 8.11 -3.13 10.80
CA THR A 29 9.46 -2.57 10.92
C THR A 29 10.55 -3.50 10.39
N GLY A 30 10.24 -4.77 10.10
CA GLY A 30 11.19 -5.76 9.60
C GLY A 30 12.16 -6.27 10.67
N ILE A 31 11.93 -6.00 11.95
CA ILE A 31 12.78 -6.47 13.05
C ILE A 31 12.72 -8.01 13.17
N LEU A 32 11.61 -8.61 12.73
CA LEU A 32 11.42 -10.05 12.65
C LEU A 32 12.19 -10.71 11.48
N ASP A 33 12.59 -9.96 10.46
CA ASP A 33 13.25 -10.53 9.28
C ASP A 33 14.75 -10.78 9.55
N ALA A 34 15.15 -12.06 9.52
CA ALA A 34 16.53 -12.49 9.83
C ALA A 34 17.59 -12.03 8.81
N ARG A 35 17.18 -11.47 7.66
CA ARG A 35 18.07 -11.19 6.51
C ARG A 35 18.64 -9.77 6.49
N GLY A 36 18.10 -8.85 7.29
CA GLY A 36 18.63 -7.50 7.41
C GLY A 36 19.74 -7.44 8.46
N ALA A 37 20.88 -6.85 8.12
CA ALA A 37 21.99 -6.57 9.03
C ALA A 37 21.62 -5.49 10.08
N ALA A 38 20.56 -5.74 10.84
CA ALA A 38 20.11 -4.87 11.92
C ALA A 38 21.02 -5.01 13.14
N ASN A 39 21.26 -3.90 13.81
CA ASN A 39 22.05 -3.79 15.04
C ASN A 39 21.63 -4.88 16.05
N ARG A 40 22.55 -5.78 16.41
CA ARG A 40 22.28 -6.98 17.25
C ARG A 40 21.62 -6.61 18.58
N SER A 41 21.95 -5.43 19.11
CA SER A 41 21.39 -4.87 20.35
C SER A 41 19.89 -4.55 20.23
N LEU A 42 19.47 -3.88 19.16
CA LEU A 42 18.06 -3.51 18.92
C LEU A 42 17.19 -4.78 18.79
N ARG A 43 17.70 -5.78 18.07
CA ARG A 43 17.01 -7.07 17.92
C ARG A 43 16.88 -7.79 19.26
N LEU A 44 17.96 -7.84 20.03
CA LEU A 44 17.93 -8.47 21.37
C LEU A 44 16.92 -7.78 22.29
N MET A 45 16.88 -6.45 22.29
CA MET A 45 15.92 -5.68 23.10
C MET A 45 14.47 -6.00 22.74
N HIS A 46 14.12 -6.05 21.44
CA HIS A 46 12.75 -6.37 21.03
C HIS A 46 12.39 -7.84 21.22
N TRP A 47 13.35 -8.76 21.12
CA TRP A 47 13.16 -10.15 21.50
C TRP A 47 12.88 -10.31 23.00
N LEU A 48 13.68 -9.66 23.85
CA LEU A 48 13.43 -9.61 25.30
C LEU A 48 12.07 -8.96 25.59
N GLY A 49 11.76 -7.83 24.95
CA GLY A 49 10.47 -7.16 25.07
C GLY A 49 9.28 -8.01 24.62
N MET A 50 9.46 -8.82 23.56
CA MET A 50 8.46 -9.79 23.11
C MET A 50 8.26 -10.90 24.15
N SER A 51 9.35 -11.45 24.70
CA SER A 51 9.28 -12.45 25.78
C SER A 51 8.59 -11.89 27.03
N VAL A 52 8.88 -10.65 27.43
CA VAL A 52 8.22 -9.96 28.55
C VAL A 52 6.73 -9.74 28.26
N SER A 53 6.38 -9.30 27.05
CA SER A 53 4.98 -9.07 26.67
C SER A 53 4.17 -10.38 26.63
N VAL A 54 4.72 -11.43 26.02
CA VAL A 54 4.09 -12.77 26.00
C VAL A 54 3.98 -13.33 27.41
N GLY A 55 5.03 -13.22 28.22
CA GLY A 55 5.02 -13.63 29.62
C GLY A 55 3.95 -12.88 30.44
N GLY A 56 3.82 -11.57 30.25
CA GLY A 56 2.77 -10.76 30.89
C GLY A 56 1.36 -11.18 30.47
N ALA A 57 1.13 -11.46 29.18
CA ALA A 57 -0.14 -11.97 28.68
C ALA A 57 -0.48 -13.35 29.29
N LEU A 58 0.49 -14.27 29.33
CA LEU A 58 0.33 -15.59 29.95
C LEU A 58 0.06 -15.47 31.45
N TRP A 59 0.74 -14.57 32.14
CA TRP A 59 0.54 -14.32 33.57
C TRP A 59 -0.87 -13.77 33.86
N LEU A 60 -1.37 -12.83 33.05
CA LEU A 60 -2.75 -12.35 33.13
C LEU A 60 -3.76 -13.48 32.90
N VAL A 61 -3.53 -14.36 31.91
CA VAL A 61 -4.37 -15.54 31.67
C VAL A 61 -4.33 -16.51 32.85
N LEU A 62 -3.15 -16.75 33.43
CA LEU A 62 -3.00 -17.59 34.62
C LEU A 62 -3.76 -17.02 35.82
N LEU A 63 -3.70 -15.70 36.06
CA LEU A 63 -4.48 -15.05 37.12
C LEU A 63 -5.99 -15.22 36.93
N ILE A 64 -6.48 -15.19 35.69
CA ILE A 64 -7.89 -15.47 35.38
C ILE A 64 -8.24 -16.93 35.69
N LEU A 65 -7.41 -17.87 35.22
CA LEU A 65 -7.68 -19.31 35.35
C LEU A 65 -7.60 -19.79 36.81
N PHE A 66 -6.55 -19.39 37.52
CA PHE A 66 -6.22 -19.91 38.84
C PHE A 66 -6.68 -19.00 39.97
N GLY A 67 -6.50 -17.68 39.83
CA GLY A 67 -6.84 -16.69 40.86
C GLY A 67 -8.33 -16.39 40.98
N GLY A 68 -9.11 -16.57 39.91
CA GLY A 68 -10.51 -16.12 39.89
C GLY A 68 -10.61 -14.59 40.05
N SER A 69 -9.56 -13.86 39.73
CA SER A 69 -9.38 -12.44 40.08
C SER A 69 -10.22 -11.44 39.30
N LEU A 70 -11.18 -11.91 38.48
CA LEU A 70 -12.06 -11.04 37.71
C LEU A 70 -13.53 -11.26 38.07
N PRO A 71 -14.31 -10.19 38.32
CA PRO A 71 -15.76 -10.29 38.31
C PRO A 71 -16.24 -10.81 36.94
N PRO A 72 -17.35 -11.58 36.91
CA PRO A 72 -17.92 -12.06 35.66
C PRO A 72 -18.16 -10.88 34.71
N PHE A 73 -17.89 -11.08 33.42
CA PHE A 73 -17.88 -9.99 32.41
C PHE A 73 -19.18 -9.17 32.42
N THR A 74 -20.30 -9.81 32.75
CA THR A 74 -21.61 -9.17 32.88
C THR A 74 -21.68 -8.10 33.97
N GLN A 75 -20.96 -8.25 35.09
CA GLN A 75 -20.97 -7.28 36.19
C GLN A 75 -20.22 -5.98 35.85
N VAL A 76 -19.16 -6.08 35.05
CA VAL A 76 -18.40 -4.92 34.58
C VAL A 76 -19.18 -4.14 33.53
N VAL A 77 -19.86 -4.84 32.61
CA VAL A 77 -20.66 -4.21 31.55
C VAL A 77 -21.97 -3.61 32.09
N THR A 78 -22.51 -4.11 33.20
CA THR A 78 -23.72 -3.54 33.83
C THR A 78 -23.42 -2.42 34.83
N PHE A 79 -22.17 -1.96 34.93
CA PHE A 79 -21.74 -0.85 35.79
C PHE A 79 -22.20 -1.02 37.26
N GLY A 80 -22.09 -2.23 37.82
CA GLY A 80 -22.35 -2.43 39.25
C GLY A 80 -23.83 -2.45 39.65
N ARG A 81 -24.77 -2.69 38.72
CA ARG A 81 -26.17 -3.01 39.07
C ARG A 81 -26.32 -4.32 39.85
N GLU A 82 -25.30 -5.18 39.80
CA GLU A 82 -25.16 -6.32 40.71
C GLU A 82 -24.05 -6.04 41.71
N ALA A 83 -24.18 -6.56 42.94
CA ALA A 83 -23.21 -6.37 44.01
C ALA A 83 -21.78 -6.76 43.56
N TYR A 84 -20.88 -5.78 43.59
CA TYR A 84 -19.46 -5.98 43.31
C TYR A 84 -18.91 -7.03 44.27
N THR A 85 -18.54 -8.20 43.73
CA THR A 85 -18.02 -9.29 44.54
C THR A 85 -16.51 -9.16 44.55
N ASP A 86 -15.97 -8.70 45.67
CA ASP A 86 -14.53 -8.51 45.81
C ASP A 86 -13.84 -9.88 45.77
N MET A 87 -13.05 -10.11 44.72
CA MET A 87 -12.33 -11.37 44.52
C MET A 87 -10.84 -11.17 44.80
N PRO A 88 -10.19 -12.13 45.47
CA PRO A 88 -8.77 -12.03 45.78
C PRO A 88 -7.94 -11.88 44.48
N GLY A 89 -7.08 -10.86 44.44
CA GLY A 89 -6.16 -10.61 43.33
C GLY A 89 -6.65 -9.66 42.23
N THR A 90 -7.87 -9.13 42.30
CA THR A 90 -8.36 -8.09 41.36
C THR A 90 -7.46 -6.84 41.27
N PRO A 91 -6.94 -6.25 42.36
CA PRO A 91 -6.04 -5.09 42.25
C PRO A 91 -4.73 -5.42 41.55
N LEU A 92 -4.17 -6.62 41.80
CA LEU A 92 -2.96 -7.08 41.12
C LEU A 92 -3.19 -7.23 39.62
N PHE A 93 -4.33 -7.80 39.22
CA PHE A 93 -4.69 -7.94 37.80
C PHE A 93 -4.80 -6.57 37.10
N VAL A 94 -5.48 -5.60 37.73
CA VAL A 94 -5.66 -4.24 37.19
C VAL A 94 -4.32 -3.55 36.95
N VAL A 95 -3.44 -3.54 37.96
CA VAL A 95 -2.12 -2.90 37.87
C VAL A 95 -1.25 -3.60 36.81
N LEU A 96 -1.24 -4.93 36.82
CA LEU A 96 -0.48 -5.71 35.87
C LEU A 96 -0.96 -5.50 34.43
N TYR A 97 -2.28 -5.47 34.20
CA TYR A 97 -2.85 -5.21 32.88
C TYR A 97 -2.50 -3.80 32.37
N ALA A 98 -2.59 -2.79 33.24
CA ALA A 98 -2.19 -1.42 32.92
C ALA A 98 -0.71 -1.34 32.50
N LEU A 99 0.19 -1.94 33.29
CA LEU A 99 1.62 -2.00 32.98
C LEU A 99 1.88 -2.76 31.67
N TYR A 100 1.27 -3.92 31.50
CA TYR A 100 1.39 -4.73 30.29
C TYR A 100 0.96 -3.95 29.03
N ASN A 101 -0.19 -3.28 29.08
CA ASN A 101 -0.70 -2.51 27.95
C ASN A 101 0.23 -1.34 27.59
N ILE A 102 0.68 -0.58 28.59
CA ILE A 102 1.62 0.54 28.40
C ILE A 102 2.95 0.03 27.81
N VAL A 103 3.48 -1.09 28.31
CA VAL A 103 4.72 -1.70 27.80
C VAL A 103 4.56 -2.13 26.34
N CYS A 104 3.46 -2.81 25.98
CA CYS A 104 3.22 -3.24 24.59
C CYS A 104 3.17 -2.05 23.64
N ILE A 105 2.37 -1.02 23.94
CA ILE A 105 2.24 0.15 23.06
C ILE A 105 3.53 0.99 23.06
N GLY A 106 4.21 1.14 24.20
CA GLY A 106 5.49 1.84 24.30
C GLY A 106 6.59 1.18 23.47
N LEU A 107 6.69 -0.15 23.51
CA LEU A 107 7.60 -0.91 22.67
C LEU A 107 7.26 -0.78 21.17
N SER A 108 5.97 -0.71 20.81
CA SER A 108 5.55 -0.41 19.43
C SER A 108 6.03 0.96 18.96
N VAL A 109 5.90 2.00 19.78
CA VAL A 109 6.38 3.36 19.45
C VAL A 109 7.90 3.34 19.26
N HIS A 110 8.63 2.64 20.14
CA HIS A 110 10.08 2.52 20.01
C HIS A 110 10.49 1.81 18.71
N ALA A 111 9.82 0.72 18.36
CA ALA A 111 10.07 -0.02 17.11
C ALA A 111 9.86 0.87 15.87
N LEU A 112 8.77 1.66 15.84
CA LEU A 112 8.47 2.55 14.72
C LEU A 112 9.48 3.69 14.55
N ARG A 113 10.22 4.07 15.59
CA ARG A 113 11.29 5.08 15.50
C ARG A 113 12.58 4.52 14.88
N HIS A 114 12.77 3.21 14.91
CA HIS A 114 13.99 2.54 14.43
C HIS A 114 13.67 1.44 13.40
N PRO A 115 13.11 1.78 12.22
CA PRO A 115 12.83 0.80 11.19
C PRO A 115 14.11 0.20 10.62
N VAL A 116 14.12 -1.12 10.40
CA VAL A 116 15.22 -1.85 9.75
C VAL A 116 15.13 -1.65 8.23
N PRO A 117 16.25 -1.65 7.47
CA PRO A 117 16.21 -1.65 6.01
C PRO A 117 15.38 -2.82 5.47
N SER A 118 14.50 -2.52 4.53
CA SER A 118 13.62 -3.50 3.91
C SER A 118 14.32 -4.19 2.74
N ALA A 119 14.10 -5.50 2.61
CA ALA A 119 14.57 -6.26 1.46
C ALA A 119 13.67 -6.10 0.21
N ARG A 120 12.54 -5.39 0.35
CA ARG A 120 11.55 -5.21 -0.71
C ARG A 120 11.90 -3.99 -1.56
N TRP A 121 11.66 -4.09 -2.87
CA TRP A 121 11.84 -2.96 -3.79
C TRP A 121 11.01 -1.75 -3.35
N LEU A 122 11.68 -0.60 -3.20
CA LEU A 122 11.13 0.65 -2.63
C LEU A 122 10.46 0.54 -1.24
N GLY A 123 10.68 -0.57 -0.50
CA GLY A 123 10.07 -0.77 0.81
C GLY A 123 10.49 0.30 1.84
N ASP A 124 11.72 0.82 1.74
CA ASP A 124 12.22 1.85 2.66
C ASP A 124 11.53 3.19 2.43
N VAL A 125 11.24 3.52 1.18
CA VAL A 125 10.52 4.75 0.82
C VAL A 125 9.06 4.64 1.27
N ALA A 126 8.43 3.48 1.10
CA ALA A 126 7.08 3.24 1.60
C ALA A 126 7.02 3.29 3.14
N ARG A 127 8.01 2.71 3.84
CA ARG A 127 8.13 2.77 5.30
C ARG A 127 8.23 4.21 5.78
N LYS A 128 9.15 5.00 5.23
CA LYS A 128 9.32 6.41 5.60
C LYS A 128 8.02 7.22 5.43
N ARG A 129 7.23 6.93 4.39
CA ARG A 129 5.96 7.64 4.12
C ARG A 129 4.84 7.29 5.11
N ALA A 130 4.74 6.03 5.52
CA ALA A 130 3.69 5.59 6.46
C ALA A 130 4.09 5.72 7.94
N GLN A 131 5.40 5.79 8.22
CA GLN A 131 5.96 5.97 9.55
C GLN A 131 5.28 7.08 10.38
N PRO A 132 5.12 8.34 9.91
CA PRO A 132 4.52 9.40 10.72
C PRO A 132 3.05 9.12 11.10
N TRP A 133 2.31 8.41 10.24
CA TRP A 133 0.91 8.07 10.49
C TRP A 133 0.80 6.92 11.51
N LEU A 134 1.67 5.91 11.40
CA LEU A 134 1.72 4.81 12.37
C LEU A 134 2.24 5.25 13.73
N THR A 135 3.24 6.13 13.78
CA THR A 135 3.72 6.68 15.05
C THR A 135 2.64 7.54 15.70
N GLY A 136 1.92 8.36 14.92
CA GLY A 136 0.75 9.09 15.40
C GLY A 136 -0.32 8.17 15.98
N ALA A 137 -0.68 7.10 15.26
CA ALA A 137 -1.65 6.11 15.76
C ALA A 137 -1.19 5.44 17.06
N ALA A 138 0.08 5.01 17.13
CA ALA A 138 0.63 4.37 18.32
C ALA A 138 0.72 5.34 19.51
N LEU A 139 1.00 6.62 19.29
CA LEU A 139 0.97 7.65 20.35
C LEU A 139 -0.46 7.90 20.85
N VAL A 140 -1.44 7.98 19.95
CA VAL A 140 -2.85 8.11 20.34
C VAL A 140 -3.31 6.89 21.14
N LEU A 141 -2.96 5.68 20.69
CA LEU A 141 -3.25 4.45 21.43
C LEU A 141 -2.54 4.42 22.79
N LEU A 142 -1.34 4.98 22.91
CA LEU A 142 -0.64 5.08 24.19
C LEU A 142 -1.41 5.98 25.16
N VAL A 143 -1.90 7.13 24.67
CA VAL A 143 -2.75 8.04 25.45
C VAL A 143 -4.04 7.33 25.88
N VAL A 144 -4.68 6.57 24.99
CA VAL A 144 -5.84 5.73 25.33
C VAL A 144 -5.48 4.72 26.41
N SER A 145 -4.35 4.02 26.31
CA SER A 145 -3.91 3.05 27.32
C SER A 145 -3.68 3.68 28.70
N PHE A 146 -3.12 4.89 28.77
CA PHE A 146 -3.00 5.64 30.01
C PHE A 146 -4.36 6.06 30.58
N LEU A 147 -5.24 6.63 29.74
CA LEU A 147 -6.60 7.04 30.15
C LEU A 147 -7.39 5.85 30.70
N VAL A 148 -7.40 4.73 30.00
CA VAL A 148 -8.08 3.50 30.43
C VAL A 148 -7.49 2.98 31.73
N SER A 149 -6.16 2.99 31.89
CA SER A 149 -5.51 2.54 33.11
C SER A 149 -5.87 3.42 34.32
N ILE A 150 -5.82 4.74 34.15
CA ILE A 150 -6.23 5.71 35.18
C ILE A 150 -7.70 5.51 35.54
N PHE A 151 -8.56 5.32 34.53
CA PHE A 151 -9.99 5.11 34.72
C PHE A 151 -10.31 3.84 35.51
N ILE A 152 -9.66 2.71 35.20
CA ILE A 152 -9.86 1.45 35.92
C ILE A 152 -9.41 1.58 37.39
N VAL A 153 -8.25 2.21 37.63
CA VAL A 153 -7.75 2.45 38.99
C VAL A 153 -8.69 3.37 39.77
N TYR A 154 -9.19 4.42 39.13
CA TYR A 154 -10.17 5.33 39.72
C TYR A 154 -11.46 4.60 40.11
N ILE A 155 -12.00 3.76 39.22
CA ILE A 155 -13.20 2.95 39.50
C ILE A 155 -12.96 2.00 40.69
N PHE A 156 -11.80 1.35 40.74
CA PHE A 156 -11.47 0.42 41.82
C PHE A 156 -11.48 1.13 43.18
N PHE A 157 -10.76 2.24 43.31
CA PHE A 157 -10.74 3.03 44.55
C PHE A 157 -12.11 3.62 44.90
N TYR A 158 -12.92 3.99 43.90
CA TYR A 158 -14.29 4.47 44.11
C TYR A 158 -15.18 3.41 44.77
N PHE A 159 -15.16 2.17 44.26
CA PHE A 159 -15.94 1.07 44.83
C PHE A 159 -15.45 0.67 46.23
N GLU A 160 -14.14 0.77 46.47
CA GLU A 160 -13.55 0.45 47.77
C GLU A 160 -13.89 1.49 48.86
N THR A 161 -13.88 2.78 48.52
CA THR A 161 -14.17 3.87 49.48
C THR A 161 -15.66 4.16 49.70
N ARG A 162 -16.57 3.54 48.94
CA ARG A 162 -18.04 3.78 49.00
C ARG A 162 -18.42 5.26 49.09
N ALA A 163 -17.71 6.12 48.34
CA ALA A 163 -17.94 7.55 48.37
C ALA A 163 -19.37 7.87 47.90
N PRO A 164 -20.17 8.67 48.66
CA PRO A 164 -21.52 9.04 48.28
C PRO A 164 -21.48 10.18 47.25
N LEU A 165 -21.02 9.89 46.03
CA LEU A 165 -21.21 10.81 44.91
C LEU A 165 -22.63 10.64 44.34
N ASP A 166 -23.21 11.76 43.91
CA ASP A 166 -24.48 11.78 43.19
C ASP A 166 -24.38 10.89 41.93
N GLU A 167 -25.31 9.94 41.78
CA GLU A 167 -25.35 8.97 40.66
C GLU A 167 -25.35 9.69 39.30
N THR A 168 -25.95 10.89 39.25
CA THR A 168 -26.00 11.71 38.04
C THR A 168 -24.62 12.27 37.65
N ALA A 169 -23.82 12.70 38.62
CA ALA A 169 -22.47 13.20 38.40
C ALA A 169 -21.53 12.08 37.92
N LEU A 170 -21.64 10.89 38.52
CA LEU A 170 -20.86 9.72 38.12
C LEU A 170 -21.19 9.27 36.69
N ARG A 171 -22.48 9.20 36.35
CA ARG A 171 -22.94 8.87 34.98
C ARG A 171 -22.41 9.88 33.96
N ASN A 172 -22.45 11.18 34.27
CA ASN A 172 -21.95 12.21 33.38
C ASN A 172 -20.42 12.11 33.18
N TYR A 173 -19.68 11.83 34.26
CA TYR A 173 -18.24 11.58 34.18
C TYR A 173 -17.90 10.39 33.27
N PHE A 174 -18.61 9.27 33.41
CA PHE A 174 -18.42 8.10 32.53
C PHE A 174 -18.77 8.39 31.08
N ALA A 175 -19.84 9.15 30.82
CA ALA A 175 -20.21 9.53 29.46
C ALA A 175 -19.11 10.37 28.77
N TRP A 176 -18.52 11.34 29.46
CA TRP A 176 -17.40 12.13 28.92
C TRP A 176 -16.16 11.29 28.67
N PHE A 177 -15.83 10.36 29.58
CA PHE A 177 -14.71 9.44 29.39
C PHE A 177 -14.91 8.51 28.18
N ASP A 178 -16.11 7.97 28.00
CA ASP A 178 -16.43 7.10 26.86
C ASP A 178 -16.35 7.86 25.53
N VAL A 179 -16.90 9.08 25.47
CA VAL A 179 -16.80 9.95 24.28
C VAL A 179 -15.34 10.31 23.97
N LEU A 180 -14.53 10.62 24.99
CA LEU A 180 -13.11 10.94 24.82
C LEU A 180 -12.32 9.74 24.30
N ILE A 181 -12.46 8.57 24.94
CA ILE A 181 -11.76 7.34 24.53
C ILE A 181 -12.23 6.92 23.13
N GLY A 182 -13.53 6.94 22.86
CA GLY A 182 -14.10 6.64 21.55
C GLY A 182 -13.58 7.57 20.46
N GLY A 183 -13.49 8.87 20.75
CA GLY A 183 -12.91 9.87 19.84
C GLY A 183 -11.43 9.63 19.55
N LEU A 184 -10.64 9.28 20.56
CA LEU A 184 -9.22 8.93 20.38
C LEU A 184 -9.05 7.61 19.59
N ILE A 185 -9.87 6.60 19.86
CA ILE A 185 -9.86 5.34 19.08
C ILE A 185 -10.24 5.62 17.62
N ALA A 186 -11.24 6.47 17.36
CA ALA A 186 -11.61 6.88 16.01
C ALA A 186 -10.46 7.63 15.32
N ALA A 187 -9.77 8.53 16.02
CA ALA A 187 -8.59 9.21 15.51
C ALA A 187 -7.46 8.21 15.18
N ALA A 188 -7.19 7.23 16.05
CA ALA A 188 -6.23 6.17 15.78
C ALA A 188 -6.61 5.35 14.55
N ALA A 189 -7.88 4.97 14.39
CA ALA A 189 -8.37 4.24 13.23
C ALA A 189 -8.18 5.03 11.92
N LEU A 190 -8.42 6.35 11.95
CA LEU A 190 -8.19 7.24 10.81
C LEU A 190 -6.70 7.34 10.45
N LEU A 191 -5.82 7.44 11.45
CA LEU A 191 -4.37 7.46 11.26
C LEU A 191 -3.86 6.14 10.70
N ILE A 192 -4.36 5.00 11.19
CA ILE A 192 -4.03 3.67 10.66
C ILE A 192 -4.48 3.55 9.21
N GLY A 193 -5.72 3.91 8.88
CA GLY A 193 -6.20 3.85 7.50
C GLY A 193 -5.39 4.75 6.56
N LYS A 194 -5.01 5.95 7.02
CA LYS A 194 -4.11 6.83 6.27
C LYS A 194 -2.72 6.24 6.10
N ALA A 195 -2.18 5.59 7.13
CA ALA A 195 -0.93 4.85 7.05
C ALA A 195 -1.01 3.74 6.00
N THR A 196 -2.08 2.93 6.01
CA THR A 196 -2.30 1.85 5.03
C THR A 196 -2.37 2.40 3.61
N VAL A 197 -3.06 3.52 3.38
CA VAL A 197 -3.12 4.16 2.07
C VAL A 197 -1.75 4.70 1.63
N SER A 198 -0.98 5.28 2.55
CA SER A 198 0.37 5.77 2.25
C SER A 198 1.41 4.66 2.09
N TYR A 199 1.16 3.49 2.68
CA TYR A 199 1.97 2.30 2.56
C TYR A 199 1.48 1.44 1.39
N GLU A 200 1.69 1.96 0.19
CA GLU A 200 1.25 1.44 -1.12
C GLU A 200 1.60 -0.03 -1.40
N ILE A 201 2.50 -0.64 -0.61
CA ILE A 201 3.16 -1.91 -0.91
C ILE A 201 2.50 -3.12 -0.22
N PHE A 202 1.49 -2.94 0.63
CA PHE A 202 0.87 -4.08 1.32
C PHE A 202 0.07 -5.04 0.43
N THR A 203 -0.40 -4.61 -0.74
CA THR A 203 -1.28 -5.44 -1.58
C THR A 203 -0.55 -6.25 -2.65
N GLY A 204 0.76 -6.10 -2.84
CA GLY A 204 1.51 -6.77 -3.92
C GLY A 204 1.14 -6.30 -5.33
N GLN A 205 -0.04 -5.69 -5.51
CA GLN A 205 -0.51 -5.03 -6.72
C GLN A 205 -0.64 -3.52 -6.47
N ALA A 206 -0.12 -2.73 -7.42
CA ALA A 206 -0.32 -1.29 -7.45
C ALA A 206 -1.79 -1.02 -7.73
N LEU A 207 -2.56 -0.64 -6.71
CA LEU A 207 -3.82 0.04 -6.99
C LEU A 207 -3.49 1.52 -7.24
N PRO A 208 -3.95 2.13 -8.34
CA PRO A 208 -3.68 3.53 -8.65
C PRO A 208 -4.11 4.40 -7.46
N ARG A 209 -3.18 5.20 -6.91
CA ARG A 209 -3.34 6.02 -5.68
C ARG A 209 -4.69 6.72 -5.53
N ARG A 210 -5.21 7.25 -6.63
CA ARG A 210 -6.48 7.99 -6.66
C ARG A 210 -7.67 7.09 -6.35
N GLY A 211 -7.63 5.83 -6.76
CA GLY A 211 -8.61 4.83 -6.40
C GLY A 211 -8.64 4.65 -4.89
N PHE A 212 -7.52 4.22 -4.29
CA PHE A 212 -7.53 3.81 -2.88
C PHE A 212 -7.83 4.95 -1.90
N LEU A 213 -7.29 6.17 -2.10
CA LEU A 213 -7.64 7.34 -1.27
C LEU A 213 -9.14 7.70 -1.38
N ARG A 214 -9.72 7.63 -2.58
CA ARG A 214 -11.16 7.89 -2.77
C ARG A 214 -12.01 6.80 -2.13
N HIS A 215 -11.60 5.53 -2.23
CA HIS A 215 -12.26 4.41 -1.58
C HIS A 215 -12.19 4.54 -0.06
N TRP A 216 -11.02 4.88 0.50
CA TRP A 216 -10.85 5.16 1.91
C TRP A 216 -11.74 6.32 2.38
N ARG A 217 -11.75 7.46 1.66
CA ARG A 217 -12.62 8.58 2.00
C ARG A 217 -14.10 8.20 1.98
N ARG A 218 -14.53 7.42 0.98
CA ARG A 218 -15.91 6.91 0.91
C ARG A 218 -16.24 5.98 2.07
N ALA A 219 -15.30 5.12 2.46
CA ALA A 219 -15.47 4.23 3.62
C ALA A 219 -15.59 5.04 4.92
N VAL A 220 -14.80 6.10 5.11
CA VAL A 220 -14.91 6.99 6.28
C VAL A 220 -16.26 7.72 6.30
N ILE A 221 -16.71 8.25 5.17
CA ILE A 221 -18.04 8.90 5.06
C ILE A 221 -19.15 7.90 5.37
N LEU A 222 -19.05 6.67 4.86
CA LEU A 222 -20.01 5.60 5.16
C LEU A 222 -20.01 5.29 6.66
N ALA A 223 -18.83 5.09 7.27
CA ALA A 223 -18.72 4.78 8.69
C ALA A 223 -19.36 5.88 9.54
N ALA A 224 -19.11 7.15 9.21
CA ALA A 224 -19.76 8.27 9.89
C ALA A 224 -21.29 8.26 9.71
N GLY A 225 -21.78 8.06 8.48
CA GLY A 225 -23.21 7.94 8.20
C GLY A 225 -23.87 6.76 8.94
N TYR A 226 -23.18 5.63 9.00
CA TYR A 226 -23.63 4.44 9.72
C TYR A 226 -23.67 4.68 11.23
N SER A 227 -22.67 5.36 11.81
CA SER A 227 -22.67 5.73 13.23
C SER A 227 -23.83 6.66 13.58
N VAL A 228 -24.13 7.65 12.74
CA VAL A 228 -25.28 8.57 12.93
C VAL A 228 -26.60 7.81 12.84
N LEU A 229 -26.73 6.93 11.85
CA LEU A 229 -27.90 6.08 11.66
C LEU A 229 -28.13 5.18 12.88
N LEU A 230 -27.06 4.56 13.40
CA LEU A 230 -27.11 3.69 14.57
C LEU A 230 -27.48 4.49 15.84
N ALA A 231 -26.91 5.68 16.02
CA ALA A 231 -27.29 6.59 17.10
C ALA A 231 -28.77 7.03 17.00
N ALA A 232 -29.25 7.32 15.79
CA ALA A 232 -30.66 7.64 15.53
C ALA A 232 -31.57 6.45 15.87
N THR A 233 -31.19 5.22 15.49
CA THR A 233 -32.00 4.03 15.82
C THR A 233 -32.12 3.77 17.32
N LEU A 234 -31.04 4.02 18.07
CA LEU A 234 -31.03 3.89 19.53
C LEU A 234 -31.85 4.98 20.23
N THR A 235 -31.80 6.22 19.73
CA THR A 235 -32.53 7.36 20.33
C THR A 235 -34.02 7.34 19.99
N LEU A 236 -34.40 6.89 18.80
CA LEU A 236 -35.79 6.76 18.36
C LEU A 236 -36.44 5.43 18.82
N ALA A 237 -35.73 4.61 19.60
CA ALA A 237 -36.18 3.31 20.10
C ALA A 237 -36.79 2.40 19.01
N LEU A 238 -36.19 2.38 17.82
CA LEU A 238 -36.62 1.47 16.76
C LEU A 238 -36.41 0.02 17.19
N ASN A 239 -37.35 -0.85 16.80
CA ASN A 239 -37.21 -2.28 17.01
C ASN A 239 -35.88 -2.79 16.42
N LEU A 240 -35.16 -3.63 17.18
CA LEU A 240 -33.81 -4.12 16.84
C LEU A 240 -33.75 -4.76 15.44
N VAL A 241 -34.85 -5.39 15.02
CA VAL A 241 -35.01 -5.98 13.68
C VAL A 241 -34.90 -4.93 12.57
N TYR A 242 -35.55 -3.76 12.73
CA TYR A 242 -35.46 -2.68 11.75
C TYR A 242 -34.08 -2.02 11.74
N ALA A 243 -33.44 -1.89 12.90
CA ALA A 243 -32.07 -1.38 12.97
C ALA A 243 -31.08 -2.29 12.23
N LEU A 244 -31.19 -3.62 12.41
CA LEU A 244 -30.37 -4.60 11.70
C LEU A 244 -30.65 -4.63 10.20
N LEU A 245 -31.92 -4.56 9.77
CA LEU A 245 -32.29 -4.49 8.35
C LEU A 245 -31.75 -3.23 7.68
N LEU A 246 -31.87 -2.08 8.34
CA LEU A 246 -31.38 -0.80 7.84
C LEU A 246 -29.85 -0.80 7.72
N ALA A 247 -29.16 -1.35 8.72
CA ALA A 247 -27.71 -1.55 8.71
C ALA A 247 -27.25 -2.45 7.55
N ALA A 248 -27.94 -3.56 7.32
CA ALA A 248 -27.68 -4.48 6.22
C ALA A 248 -27.92 -3.80 4.86
N LEU A 249 -29.03 -3.08 4.72
CA LEU A 249 -29.38 -2.35 3.49
C LEU A 249 -28.30 -1.32 3.12
N VAL A 250 -27.86 -0.50 4.08
CA VAL A 250 -26.79 0.50 3.87
C VAL A 250 -25.48 -0.17 3.46
N SER A 251 -25.12 -1.29 4.12
CA SER A 251 -23.91 -2.06 3.79
C SER A 251 -23.98 -2.63 2.37
N VAL A 252 -25.11 -3.23 1.98
CA VAL A 252 -25.31 -3.81 0.65
C VAL A 252 -25.23 -2.73 -0.43
N ILE A 253 -25.92 -1.60 -0.25
CA ILE A 253 -25.88 -0.48 -1.21
C ILE A 253 -24.45 0.04 -1.37
N PHE A 254 -23.71 0.19 -0.28
CA PHE A 254 -22.32 0.63 -0.34
C PHE A 254 -21.44 -0.33 -1.13
N TYR A 255 -21.48 -1.63 -0.80
CA TYR A 255 -20.67 -2.62 -1.51
C TYR A 255 -21.06 -2.74 -2.98
N ALA A 256 -22.35 -2.61 -3.32
CA ALA A 256 -22.82 -2.59 -4.70
C ALA A 256 -22.26 -1.38 -5.47
N LEU A 257 -22.28 -0.18 -4.88
CA LEU A 257 -21.72 1.03 -5.51
C LEU A 257 -20.19 0.95 -5.69
N VAL A 258 -19.48 0.35 -4.73
CA VAL A 258 -18.04 0.12 -4.83
C VAL A 258 -17.76 -0.89 -5.95
N ALA A 259 -18.47 -2.02 -5.98
CA ALA A 259 -18.30 -3.05 -7.01
C ALA A 259 -18.60 -2.52 -8.42
N ALA A 260 -19.68 -1.77 -8.59
CA ALA A 260 -20.04 -1.16 -9.88
C ALA A 260 -18.97 -0.20 -10.39
N ARG A 261 -18.41 0.63 -9.50
CA ARG A 261 -17.30 1.53 -9.87
C ARG A 261 -16.01 0.79 -10.18
N ALA A 262 -15.68 -0.25 -9.40
CA ALA A 262 -14.51 -1.07 -9.64
C ALA A 262 -14.58 -1.77 -11.01
N PHE A 263 -15.77 -2.23 -11.41
CA PHE A 263 -15.99 -2.80 -12.75
C PHE A 263 -15.79 -1.77 -13.86
N GLY A 264 -16.39 -0.58 -13.75
CA GLY A 264 -16.21 0.48 -14.75
C GLY A 264 -14.76 0.98 -14.87
N GLU A 265 -13.99 0.99 -13.78
CA GLU A 265 -12.55 1.27 -13.82
C GLU A 265 -11.77 0.17 -14.56
N ARG A 266 -12.16 -1.10 -14.42
CA ARG A 266 -11.54 -2.22 -15.16
C ARG A 266 -11.83 -2.16 -16.65
N GLU A 267 -13.07 -1.86 -17.06
CA GLU A 267 -13.41 -1.74 -18.48
C GLU A 267 -12.61 -0.63 -19.17
N ARG A 268 -12.47 0.53 -18.51
CA ARG A 268 -11.64 1.63 -19.01
C ARG A 268 -10.18 1.23 -19.13
N ALA A 269 -9.63 0.50 -18.16
CA ALA A 269 -8.26 -0.02 -18.23
C ALA A 269 -8.05 -0.98 -19.42
N VAL A 270 -9.06 -1.80 -19.76
CA VAL A 270 -9.00 -2.69 -20.93
C VAL A 270 -9.08 -1.90 -22.24
N GLU A 271 -9.94 -0.88 -22.32
CA GLU A 271 -9.99 0.03 -23.48
C GLU A 271 -8.68 0.82 -23.65
N GLU A 272 -8.06 1.19 -22.54
CA GLU A 272 -6.77 1.87 -22.45
C GLU A 272 -5.59 1.03 -22.96
N LEU A 273 -5.65 -0.30 -22.86
CA LEU A 273 -4.63 -1.21 -23.38
C LEU A 273 -4.75 -1.51 -24.88
N ARG A 274 -5.88 -1.17 -25.51
CA ARG A 274 -6.14 -1.34 -26.95
C ARG A 274 -5.00 -0.82 -27.87
N PRO A 275 -4.42 0.37 -27.67
CA PRO A 275 -3.32 0.86 -28.51
C PRO A 275 -2.06 -0.03 -28.49
N PHE A 276 -1.74 -0.74 -27.39
CA PHE A 276 -0.56 -1.63 -27.37
C PHE A 276 -0.79 -2.97 -28.05
N LEU A 277 -2.04 -3.44 -28.08
CA LEU A 277 -2.41 -4.59 -28.90
C LEU A 277 -2.35 -4.25 -30.39
N GLN A 278 -2.54 -2.98 -30.75
CA GLN A 278 -2.46 -2.49 -32.13
C GLN A 278 -1.03 -2.05 -32.53
N ALA A 279 -0.16 -1.76 -31.57
CA ALA A 279 1.21 -1.29 -31.79
C ALA A 279 2.12 -2.29 -32.53
N GLU A 280 1.75 -3.57 -32.62
CA GLU A 280 2.50 -4.60 -33.34
C GLU A 280 2.55 -4.34 -34.87
N ARG A 281 1.66 -3.49 -35.39
CA ARG A 281 1.60 -3.11 -36.82
C ARG A 281 1.84 -1.61 -37.04
N ALA A 282 2.34 -0.91 -36.02
CA ALA A 282 2.26 0.53 -35.97
C ALA A 282 3.26 1.27 -36.87
N ALA A 283 2.79 2.36 -37.50
CA ALA A 283 3.63 3.30 -38.21
C ALA A 283 4.52 4.13 -37.24
N PRO A 284 5.60 4.80 -37.71
CA PRO A 284 6.51 5.54 -36.84
C PRO A 284 5.83 6.57 -35.92
N GLY A 285 4.79 7.27 -36.40
CA GLY A 285 4.02 8.24 -35.59
C GLY A 285 3.17 7.60 -34.48
N GLU A 286 2.75 6.34 -34.66
CA GLU A 286 1.96 5.60 -33.68
C GLU A 286 2.83 5.08 -32.53
N THR A 287 4.13 4.82 -32.76
CA THR A 287 5.07 4.47 -31.68
C THR A 287 5.31 5.60 -30.69
N ARG A 288 5.30 6.85 -31.17
CA ARG A 288 5.37 8.05 -30.33
C ARG A 288 4.12 8.19 -29.47
N ALA A 289 2.94 8.03 -30.09
CA ALA A 289 1.67 8.09 -29.38
C ALA A 289 1.57 7.00 -28.30
N ALA A 290 2.05 5.78 -28.59
CA ALA A 290 2.12 4.70 -27.61
C ALA A 290 3.07 5.02 -26.45
N PHE A 291 4.23 5.63 -26.72
CA PHE A 291 5.15 6.09 -25.68
C PHE A 291 4.57 7.21 -24.81
N ASP A 292 3.95 8.22 -25.43
CA ASP A 292 3.31 9.31 -24.71
C ASP A 292 2.13 8.80 -23.86
N TRP A 293 1.37 7.83 -24.38
CA TRP A 293 0.32 7.15 -23.64
C TRP A 293 0.87 6.35 -22.46
N LEU A 294 1.94 5.56 -22.66
CA LEU A 294 2.62 4.80 -21.60
C LEU A 294 3.04 5.74 -20.46
N CYS A 295 3.65 6.88 -20.83
CA CYS A 295 4.15 7.86 -19.88
C CYS A 295 3.02 8.58 -19.13
N ALA A 296 1.97 9.00 -19.83
CA ALA A 296 0.89 9.80 -19.23
C ALA A 296 -0.15 8.95 -18.47
N GLN A 297 -0.57 7.81 -19.04
CA GLN A 297 -1.72 7.04 -18.53
C GLN A 297 -1.30 5.86 -17.68
N ALA A 298 -0.41 5.00 -18.20
CA ALA A 298 0.03 3.82 -17.44
C ALA A 298 0.97 4.18 -16.28
N LEU A 299 2.00 4.98 -16.57
CA LEU A 299 3.04 5.27 -15.58
C LEU A 299 2.80 6.61 -14.85
N ASN A 300 2.05 7.53 -15.45
CA ASN A 300 1.78 8.87 -14.91
C ASN A 300 3.09 9.58 -14.48
N VAL A 301 4.10 9.58 -15.35
CA VAL A 301 5.44 10.11 -15.07
C VAL A 301 5.55 11.58 -15.45
N ARG A 302 6.35 12.36 -14.71
CA ARG A 302 6.68 13.74 -15.10
C ARG A 302 7.66 13.77 -16.26
N VAL A 303 8.60 12.82 -16.26
CA VAL A 303 9.70 12.76 -17.21
C VAL A 303 10.00 11.30 -17.52
N ALA A 304 10.19 10.97 -18.80
CA ALA A 304 10.73 9.69 -19.22
C ALA A 304 11.56 9.82 -20.49
N TYR A 305 12.55 8.94 -20.66
CA TYR A 305 13.39 8.91 -21.85
C TYR A 305 13.61 7.47 -22.32
N LEU A 306 13.24 7.19 -23.56
CA LEU A 306 13.54 5.92 -24.22
C LEU A 306 14.82 6.10 -25.04
N CYS A 307 15.88 5.41 -24.65
CA CYS A 307 17.19 5.49 -25.29
C CYS A 307 17.53 4.14 -25.92
N PRO A 308 17.22 3.94 -27.22
CA PRO A 308 17.56 2.71 -27.91
C PRO A 308 19.08 2.60 -28.11
N ARG A 309 19.57 1.36 -28.10
CA ARG A 309 20.93 0.98 -28.52
C ARG A 309 20.95 0.28 -29.88
N VAL A 310 19.79 -0.17 -30.35
CA VAL A 310 19.66 -0.81 -31.67
C VAL A 310 19.67 0.24 -32.79
N PRO A 311 20.27 -0.08 -33.95
CA PRO A 311 20.21 0.79 -35.12
C PRO A 311 18.76 0.97 -35.57
N PHE A 312 18.47 2.13 -36.19
CA PHE A 312 17.18 2.49 -36.78
C PHE A 312 16.04 2.83 -35.81
N ALA A 313 16.20 2.57 -34.51
CA ALA A 313 15.30 3.10 -33.49
C ALA A 313 15.72 4.51 -33.06
N ALA A 314 14.74 5.39 -32.80
CA ALA A 314 14.97 6.78 -32.42
C ALA A 314 14.70 6.99 -30.93
N ALA A 315 15.51 7.83 -30.28
CA ALA A 315 15.27 8.20 -28.90
C ALA A 315 13.95 8.98 -28.76
N LEU A 316 13.17 8.64 -27.72
CA LEU A 316 11.95 9.35 -27.37
C LEU A 316 12.10 10.00 -25.99
N SER A 317 11.50 11.17 -25.82
CA SER A 317 11.48 11.92 -24.55
C SER A 317 10.06 12.34 -24.21
N PHE A 318 9.69 12.25 -22.94
CA PHE A 318 8.44 12.76 -22.39
C PHE A 318 8.79 13.75 -21.28
N PRO A 319 8.32 15.01 -21.31
CA PRO A 319 7.60 15.66 -22.42
C PRO A 319 8.50 15.82 -23.67
N ALA A 320 7.90 15.89 -24.86
CA ALA A 320 8.63 15.92 -26.15
C ALA A 320 9.67 17.03 -26.28
N ALA A 321 9.46 18.16 -25.58
CA ALA A 321 10.35 19.32 -25.62
C ALA A 321 11.72 19.07 -24.97
N ARG A 322 11.90 17.99 -24.20
CA ARG A 322 13.16 17.69 -23.52
C ARG A 322 14.08 16.86 -24.40
N ARG A 323 15.39 17.11 -24.31
CA ARG A 323 16.42 16.30 -24.97
C ARG A 323 16.74 15.07 -24.12
N ALA A 324 16.67 13.88 -24.74
CA ALA A 324 16.96 12.63 -24.05
C ALA A 324 18.49 12.48 -23.78
N PRO A 325 18.92 12.15 -22.54
CA PRO A 325 20.33 11.99 -22.16
C PRO A 325 20.89 10.62 -22.61
N CYS A 326 20.67 10.24 -23.87
CA CYS A 326 20.93 8.87 -24.33
C CYS A 326 22.41 8.50 -24.41
N ALA A 327 23.33 9.46 -24.56
CA ALA A 327 24.76 9.17 -24.50
C ALA A 327 25.17 8.66 -23.11
N GLN A 328 24.70 9.31 -22.04
CA GLN A 328 24.97 8.91 -20.66
C GLN A 328 24.21 7.64 -20.30
N ALA A 329 22.95 7.52 -20.75
CA ALA A 329 22.15 6.32 -20.54
C ALA A 329 22.79 5.08 -21.19
N ASN A 330 23.30 5.24 -22.41
CA ASN A 330 23.96 4.16 -23.14
C ASN A 330 25.37 3.86 -22.62
N ALA A 331 25.95 4.69 -21.76
CA ALA A 331 27.19 4.37 -21.05
C ALA A 331 26.95 3.55 -19.77
N LEU A 332 25.69 3.41 -19.31
CA LEU A 332 25.39 2.59 -18.14
C LEU A 332 25.61 1.10 -18.45
N GLU A 333 26.47 0.45 -17.68
CA GLU A 333 26.60 -1.01 -17.64
C GLU A 333 25.45 -1.61 -16.84
N LEU A 334 24.28 -1.68 -17.47
CA LEU A 334 23.13 -2.36 -16.90
C LEU A 334 23.27 -3.86 -17.19
N THR A 335 23.78 -4.61 -16.22
CA THR A 335 23.84 -6.06 -16.31
C THR A 335 22.44 -6.66 -16.14
N PRO A 336 21.99 -7.59 -16.99
CA PRO A 336 20.66 -8.22 -16.86
C PRO A 336 20.51 -9.07 -15.57
N LYS A 337 21.57 -9.21 -14.77
CA LYS A 337 21.60 -9.92 -13.48
C LYS A 337 21.23 -9.06 -12.26
N LEU A 338 20.82 -7.80 -12.44
CA LEU A 338 20.34 -7.01 -11.30
C LEU A 338 19.13 -7.71 -10.66
N ARG A 339 19.24 -8.06 -9.37
CA ARG A 339 18.11 -8.58 -8.56
C ARG A 339 16.99 -7.55 -8.36
N THR A 340 17.24 -6.30 -8.75
CA THR A 340 16.30 -5.18 -8.63
C THR A 340 15.75 -4.79 -10.01
N PRO A 341 14.45 -4.48 -10.12
CA PRO A 341 13.79 -4.22 -11.40
C PRO A 341 14.27 -2.92 -12.09
N ALA A 342 14.91 -2.00 -11.35
CA ALA A 342 15.53 -0.81 -11.92
C ALA A 342 16.80 -0.42 -11.14
N LEU A 343 17.65 0.40 -11.76
CA LEU A 343 18.83 1.01 -11.14
C LEU A 343 18.49 2.46 -10.74
N PRO A 344 18.73 2.88 -9.48
CA PRO A 344 18.58 4.28 -9.09
C PRO A 344 19.61 5.17 -9.78
N LEU A 345 19.18 6.35 -10.22
CA LEU A 345 19.99 7.36 -10.91
C LEU A 345 19.97 8.69 -10.17
N ASP A 346 21.00 9.48 -10.44
CA ASP A 346 21.07 10.87 -10.01
C ASP A 346 20.24 11.76 -10.97
N PRO A 347 19.16 12.41 -10.49
CA PRO A 347 18.26 13.19 -11.34
C PRO A 347 18.95 14.40 -11.97
N GLU A 348 20.00 14.97 -11.36
CA GLU A 348 20.73 16.10 -11.95
C GLU A 348 21.49 15.69 -13.21
N LYS A 349 22.05 14.47 -13.20
CA LYS A 349 22.84 13.94 -14.33
C LYS A 349 21.97 13.42 -15.47
N PHE A 350 20.77 12.91 -15.17
CA PHE A 350 19.90 12.26 -16.14
C PHE A 350 18.62 13.08 -16.46
N GLY A 351 18.69 14.40 -16.39
CA GLY A 351 17.62 15.29 -16.86
C GLY A 351 16.29 15.11 -16.11
N GLY A 352 16.35 14.79 -14.82
CA GLY A 352 15.21 14.52 -13.95
C GLY A 352 14.77 13.05 -13.87
N ALA A 353 15.46 12.14 -14.54
CA ALA A 353 15.21 10.70 -14.39
C ALA A 353 15.89 10.15 -13.12
N GLN A 354 15.17 9.32 -12.38
CA GLN A 354 15.63 8.70 -11.12
C GLN A 354 15.83 7.20 -11.23
N TRP A 355 15.33 6.57 -12.30
CA TRP A 355 15.38 5.13 -12.48
C TRP A 355 15.81 4.78 -13.90
N ALA A 356 16.73 3.83 -14.04
CA ALA A 356 17.08 3.20 -15.31
C ALA A 356 16.56 1.77 -15.34
N LEU A 357 15.78 1.46 -16.37
CA LEU A 357 15.29 0.13 -16.68
C LEU A 357 16.05 -0.39 -17.90
N PRO A 358 16.78 -1.51 -17.78
CA PRO A 358 17.35 -2.15 -18.95
C PRO A 358 16.23 -2.71 -19.83
N LEU A 359 16.32 -2.47 -21.14
CA LEU A 359 15.46 -3.09 -22.15
C LEU A 359 16.29 -4.18 -22.82
N THR A 360 15.86 -5.43 -22.71
CA THR A 360 16.63 -6.59 -23.18
C THR A 360 15.70 -7.60 -23.82
N ASP A 361 16.15 -8.15 -24.93
CA ASP A 361 15.50 -9.29 -25.59
C ASP A 361 16.43 -10.51 -25.53
N GLU A 362 15.96 -11.68 -25.99
CA GLU A 362 16.75 -12.90 -26.15
C GLU A 362 18.05 -12.66 -26.94
N ARG A 363 18.06 -11.65 -27.81
CA ARG A 363 19.18 -11.26 -28.68
C ARG A 363 20.17 -10.29 -28.04
N GLY A 364 19.89 -9.77 -26.85
CA GLY A 364 20.74 -8.83 -26.13
C GLY A 364 20.06 -7.51 -25.77
N ALA A 365 20.86 -6.50 -25.42
CA ALA A 365 20.37 -5.20 -24.95
C ALA A 365 19.75 -4.37 -26.08
N LEU A 366 18.44 -4.10 -25.98
CA LEU A 366 17.71 -3.24 -26.91
C LEU A 366 17.94 -1.75 -26.62
N GLY A 367 18.12 -1.38 -25.35
CA GLY A 367 18.28 0.00 -24.93
C GLY A 367 18.05 0.19 -23.43
N VAL A 368 17.78 1.42 -23.03
CA VAL A 368 17.47 1.80 -21.66
C VAL A 368 16.25 2.70 -21.64
N LEU A 369 15.30 2.42 -20.73
CA LEU A 369 14.19 3.30 -20.41
C LEU A 369 14.49 4.02 -19.10
N LEU A 370 14.56 5.35 -19.15
CA LEU A 370 14.76 6.20 -17.99
C LEU A 370 13.41 6.74 -17.52
N LEU A 371 13.14 6.65 -16.22
CA LEU A 371 11.91 7.14 -15.61
C LEU A 371 12.22 8.14 -14.49
N GLY A 372 11.54 9.28 -14.51
CA GLY A 372 11.55 10.26 -13.43
C GLY A 372 10.53 9.95 -12.34
N GLU A 373 10.22 10.93 -11.51
CA GLU A 373 9.16 10.80 -10.52
C GLU A 373 7.78 10.72 -11.19
N ARG A 374 6.86 10.01 -10.53
CA ARG A 374 5.44 10.05 -10.89
C ARG A 374 4.88 11.43 -10.60
N ALA A 375 3.97 11.91 -11.45
CA ALA A 375 3.38 13.24 -11.34
C ALA A 375 2.62 13.44 -10.03
N ASP A 376 2.11 12.36 -9.45
CA ASP A 376 1.38 12.30 -8.20
C ASP A 376 2.26 11.90 -7.00
N ASP A 377 3.59 11.87 -7.14
CA ASP A 377 4.57 11.40 -6.15
C ASP A 377 4.38 9.93 -5.72
N SER A 378 3.63 9.09 -6.45
CA SER A 378 3.49 7.66 -6.11
C SER A 378 4.76 6.86 -6.34
N LEU A 379 4.87 5.73 -5.64
CA LEU A 379 5.96 4.78 -5.87
C LEU A 379 5.62 3.91 -7.09
N TYR A 380 6.65 3.52 -7.83
CA TYR A 380 6.51 2.49 -8.86
C TYR A 380 6.47 1.12 -8.20
N THR A 381 5.57 0.27 -8.67
CA THR A 381 5.61 -1.15 -8.30
C THR A 381 6.49 -1.96 -9.22
N GLN A 382 6.81 -3.18 -8.79
CA GLN A 382 7.55 -4.10 -9.64
C GLN A 382 6.77 -4.44 -10.91
N GLU A 383 5.46 -4.68 -10.82
CA GLU A 383 4.61 -4.96 -11.98
C GLU A 383 4.59 -3.78 -12.97
N GLU A 384 4.45 -2.54 -12.49
CA GLU A 384 4.47 -1.34 -13.35
C GLU A 384 5.83 -1.17 -14.04
N MET A 385 6.94 -1.44 -13.35
CA MET A 385 8.28 -1.40 -13.95
C MET A 385 8.47 -2.50 -15.00
N GLU A 386 7.94 -3.71 -14.77
CA GLU A 386 7.98 -4.80 -15.76
C GLU A 386 7.10 -4.48 -16.97
N ILE A 387 5.91 -3.89 -16.77
CA ILE A 387 5.05 -3.41 -17.85
C ILE A 387 5.77 -2.30 -18.64
N ALA A 388 6.41 -1.34 -17.95
CA ALA A 388 7.19 -0.28 -18.57
C ALA A 388 8.34 -0.84 -19.42
N ARG A 389 9.05 -1.84 -18.90
CA ARG A 389 10.12 -2.55 -19.60
C ARG A 389 9.57 -3.23 -20.85
N ALA A 390 8.57 -4.09 -20.71
CA ALA A 390 7.98 -4.83 -21.83
C ALA A 390 7.38 -3.91 -22.90
N ALA A 391 6.71 -2.82 -22.50
CA ALA A 391 6.19 -1.83 -23.43
C ALA A 391 7.33 -1.06 -24.13
N GLY A 392 8.37 -0.67 -23.41
CA GLY A 392 9.56 -0.03 -23.97
C GLY A 392 10.28 -0.92 -24.99
N GLU A 393 10.46 -2.20 -24.69
CA GLU A 393 11.04 -3.20 -25.60
C GLU A 393 10.22 -3.32 -26.88
N ARG A 394 8.89 -3.44 -26.77
CA ARG A 394 7.97 -3.48 -27.91
C ARG A 394 8.04 -2.22 -28.77
N ILE A 395 8.09 -1.04 -28.15
CA ILE A 395 8.20 0.23 -28.88
C ILE A 395 9.50 0.31 -29.67
N VAL A 396 10.64 -0.05 -29.06
CA VAL A 396 11.94 -0.07 -29.73
C VAL A 396 11.95 -1.06 -30.89
N GLN A 397 11.40 -2.25 -30.68
CA GLN A 397 11.32 -3.29 -31.71
C GLN A 397 10.42 -2.88 -32.88
N ALA A 398 9.27 -2.24 -32.60
CA ALA A 398 8.36 -1.73 -33.62
C ALA A 398 9.01 -0.62 -34.47
N GLN A 399 9.80 0.28 -33.85
CA GLN A 399 10.54 1.30 -34.60
C GLN A 399 11.58 0.67 -35.53
N ALA A 400 12.36 -0.28 -35.01
CA ALA A 400 13.38 -0.97 -35.79
C ALA A 400 12.78 -1.74 -36.96
N SER A 401 11.68 -2.48 -36.75
CA SER A 401 11.02 -3.25 -37.81
C SER A 401 10.40 -2.35 -38.88
N ALA A 402 9.70 -1.27 -38.50
CA ALA A 402 9.09 -0.34 -39.42
C ALA A 402 10.12 0.36 -40.33
N GLU A 403 11.25 0.80 -39.76
CA GLU A 403 12.30 1.47 -40.52
C GLU A 403 13.06 0.48 -41.43
N LEU A 404 13.28 -0.77 -41.00
CA LEU A 404 13.81 -1.83 -41.85
C LEU A 404 12.90 -2.12 -43.05
N THR A 405 11.59 -2.27 -42.81
CA THR A 405 10.61 -2.47 -43.90
C THR A 405 10.60 -1.30 -44.86
N ARG A 406 10.64 -0.05 -44.36
CA ARG A 406 10.72 1.16 -45.20
C ARG A 406 11.96 1.15 -46.08
N ARG A 407 13.12 0.82 -45.53
CA ARG A 407 14.39 0.76 -46.28
C ARG A 407 14.41 -0.38 -47.30
N LEU A 408 13.88 -1.56 -46.95
CA LEU A 408 13.75 -2.68 -47.88
C LEU A 408 12.83 -2.35 -49.05
N MET A 409 11.68 -1.71 -48.79
CA MET A 409 10.80 -1.25 -49.87
C MET A 409 11.48 -0.19 -50.75
N ALA A 410 12.26 0.73 -50.17
CA ALA A 410 13.01 1.71 -50.94
C ALA A 410 14.06 1.05 -51.85
N LEU A 411 14.80 0.06 -51.33
CA LEU A 411 15.76 -0.72 -52.10
C LEU A 411 15.07 -1.55 -53.21
N GLN A 412 13.95 -2.20 -52.91
CA GLN A 412 13.19 -2.97 -53.88
C GLN A 412 12.64 -2.08 -55.01
N ARG A 413 12.13 -0.89 -54.68
CA ARG A 413 11.69 0.11 -55.68
C ARG A 413 12.86 0.58 -56.54
N SER A 414 14.00 0.86 -55.93
CA SER A 414 15.22 1.23 -56.66
C SER A 414 15.64 0.11 -57.62
N HIS A 415 15.68 -1.14 -57.16
CA HIS A 415 16.07 -2.28 -57.98
C HIS A 415 15.12 -2.48 -59.17
N LEU A 416 13.81 -2.42 -58.97
CA LEU A 416 12.82 -2.52 -60.06
C LEU A 416 12.99 -1.40 -61.10
N ALA A 417 13.28 -0.18 -60.66
CA ALA A 417 13.56 0.94 -61.57
C ALA A 417 14.83 0.69 -62.40
N THR A 418 15.91 0.20 -61.77
CA THR A 418 17.15 -0.13 -62.48
C THR A 418 16.93 -1.25 -63.50
N THR A 419 16.22 -2.32 -63.14
CA THR A 419 15.91 -3.43 -64.05
C THR A 419 15.05 -2.97 -65.23
N GLN A 420 14.07 -2.09 -65.01
CA GLN A 420 13.24 -1.54 -66.09
C GLN A 420 14.04 -0.65 -67.05
N VAL A 421 15.01 0.12 -66.55
CA VAL A 421 15.88 0.94 -67.41
C VAL A 421 16.79 0.05 -68.26
N VAL A 422 17.36 -1.01 -67.69
CA VAL A 422 18.17 -1.99 -68.41
C VAL A 422 17.34 -2.72 -69.47
N ASP A 423 16.13 -3.19 -69.14
CA ASP A 423 15.24 -3.85 -70.11
C ASP A 423 14.82 -2.91 -71.26
N ARG A 424 14.49 -1.65 -70.95
CA ARG A 424 14.20 -0.63 -71.98
C ARG A 424 15.40 -0.33 -72.86
N ARG A 425 16.62 -0.31 -72.31
CA ARG A 425 17.85 -0.08 -73.08
C ARG A 425 18.16 -1.26 -74.00
N ALA A 426 18.03 -2.49 -73.50
CA ALA A 426 18.18 -3.71 -74.29
C ALA A 426 17.17 -3.77 -75.45
N ARG A 427 15.89 -3.43 -75.21
CA ARG A 427 14.87 -3.36 -76.28
C ARG A 427 15.17 -2.28 -77.32
N ARG A 428 15.71 -1.12 -76.91
CA ARG A 428 16.10 -0.06 -77.84
C ARG A 428 17.29 -0.47 -78.74
N GLU A 429 18.27 -1.17 -78.20
CA GLU A 429 19.40 -1.68 -79.00
C GLU A 429 18.97 -2.77 -80.00
N LEU A 430 18.02 -3.63 -79.61
CA LEU A 430 17.43 -4.63 -80.51
C LEU A 430 16.62 -3.99 -81.64
N HIS A 431 15.79 -2.97 -81.35
CA HIS A 431 15.06 -2.24 -82.38
C HIS A 431 15.96 -1.36 -83.27
N GLY A 432 17.05 -0.79 -82.72
CA GLY A 432 18.03 -0.04 -83.50
C GLY A 432 18.81 -0.91 -84.50
N ARG A 433 19.04 -2.19 -84.18
CA ARG A 433 19.67 -3.16 -85.11
C ARG A 433 18.72 -3.74 -86.15
N GLY A 434 17.43 -3.85 -85.84
CA GLY A 434 16.41 -4.33 -86.78
C GLY A 434 16.03 -3.34 -87.88
N ALA A 435 16.37 -2.05 -87.73
CA ALA A 435 16.12 -1.00 -88.72
C ALA A 435 17.35 -0.68 -89.62
N ALA A 436 18.47 -1.40 -89.43
CA ALA A 436 19.72 -1.23 -90.18
C ALA A 436 20.04 -2.41 -91.11
N ASN A 437 19.10 -3.36 -91.26
CA ASN A 437 19.01 -4.32 -92.36
C ASN A 437 17.76 -4.00 -93.16
#